data_AF-A0A940P0K1-F1
#
_entry.id   AF-A0A940P0K1-F1
#
_cell.length_a   1.000
_cell.length_b   1.000
_cell.length_c   1.000
_cell.angle_alpha   90.00
_cell.angle_beta   90.00
_cell.angle_gamma   90.00
#
_symmetry.space_group_name_H-M   'P 1'
#
loop_
_entity.id
_entity.type
_entity.pdbx_description
1 polymer ?
#
loop_
_entity_poly.entity_id
_entity_poly.type
_entity_poly.pdbx_seq_one_letter_code
_entity_poly.pdbx_strand_id
1 'polypeptide(L)'
;QINYADWENPGVASRECYEIARKHGKSLTVMEPVKGGALADPPQSVQDIFRSADPDASMASWAIRYVASMDGIITVLSGMSNLTQMDDNLSYMRDFRLLSDAEQKVIAAAQAELTKDHSIKCTACHYCVEGCPMSIAIPEIFRVKNEEEKKPSWDGGKQAYAIATHDKGKASDCLECGQCEGVCPQHLPIIELLKTCTSMEGE
;
A
#
# COMPACT_ATOMS: atom_id res chain seq x y z
N GLN A 1 -2.72 -4.75 -10.50
CA GLN A 1 -2.81 -5.11 -9.08
C GLN A 1 -4.27 -5.08 -8.65
N ILE A 2 -4.68 -5.88 -7.66
CA ILE A 2 -6.02 -5.80 -7.04
C ILE A 2 -5.85 -6.04 -5.54
N ASN A 3 -6.45 -5.19 -4.72
CA ASN A 3 -6.56 -5.32 -3.27
C ASN A 3 -7.80 -4.54 -2.80
N TYR A 4 -8.26 -4.73 -1.56
CA TYR A 4 -9.46 -4.04 -1.09
C TYR A 4 -9.25 -2.52 -0.90
N ALA A 5 -8.04 -2.06 -0.60
CA ALA A 5 -7.79 -0.64 -0.38
C ALA A 5 -7.88 0.20 -1.67
N ASP A 6 -7.48 -0.36 -2.81
CA ASP A 6 -7.44 0.34 -4.10
C ASP A 6 -8.56 -0.06 -5.06
N TRP A 7 -9.60 -0.73 -4.58
CA TRP A 7 -10.66 -1.27 -5.44
C TRP A 7 -11.33 -0.19 -6.29
N GLU A 8 -11.68 0.93 -5.67
CA GLU A 8 -12.31 2.10 -6.31
C GLU A 8 -11.31 3.26 -6.54
N ASN A 9 -10.00 2.99 -6.46
CA ASN A 9 -8.98 4.03 -6.67
C ASN A 9 -8.84 4.33 -8.18
N PRO A 10 -9.16 5.56 -8.64
CA PRO A 10 -9.15 5.91 -10.06
C PRO A 10 -7.75 5.90 -10.68
N GLY A 11 -6.69 6.09 -9.88
CA GLY A 11 -5.32 6.01 -10.35
C GLY A 11 -4.87 4.58 -10.63
N VAL A 12 -5.43 3.60 -9.91
CA VAL A 12 -5.10 2.17 -10.08
C VAL A 12 -6.09 1.48 -11.03
N ALA A 13 -7.35 1.91 -11.06
CA ALA A 13 -8.43 1.38 -11.88
C ALA A 13 -8.62 -0.15 -11.73
N SER A 14 -8.48 -0.66 -10.49
CA SER A 14 -8.53 -2.10 -10.19
C SER A 14 -9.84 -2.74 -10.66
N ARG A 15 -10.96 -2.10 -10.31
CA ARG A 15 -12.30 -2.57 -10.61
C ARG A 15 -12.57 -2.56 -12.11
N GLU A 16 -12.27 -1.47 -12.80
CA GLU A 16 -12.50 -1.35 -14.24
C GLU A 16 -11.69 -2.40 -15.01
N CYS A 17 -10.42 -2.60 -14.65
CA CYS A 17 -9.58 -3.64 -15.24
C CYS A 17 -10.15 -5.05 -15.03
N TYR A 18 -10.60 -5.34 -13.79
CA TYR A 18 -11.24 -6.61 -13.46
C TYR A 18 -12.53 -6.82 -14.25
N GLU A 19 -13.44 -5.85 -14.25
CA GLU A 19 -14.74 -5.95 -14.93
C GLU A 19 -14.58 -6.14 -16.45
N ILE A 20 -13.62 -5.45 -17.07
CA ILE A 20 -13.29 -5.64 -18.50
C ILE A 20 -12.78 -7.07 -18.74
N ALA A 21 -11.83 -7.55 -17.93
CA ALA A 21 -11.30 -8.91 -18.07
C ALA A 21 -12.41 -9.96 -17.95
N ARG A 22 -13.28 -9.84 -16.94
CA ARG A 22 -14.42 -10.75 -16.74
C ARG A 22 -15.43 -10.68 -17.88
N LYS A 23 -15.75 -9.48 -18.38
CA LYS A 23 -16.64 -9.29 -19.54
C LYS A 23 -16.15 -10.05 -20.79
N HIS A 24 -14.84 -10.20 -20.96
CA HIS A 24 -14.23 -10.94 -22.06
C HIS A 24 -13.91 -12.41 -21.72
N GLY A 25 -14.44 -12.93 -20.60
CA GLY A 25 -14.23 -14.31 -20.16
C GLY A 25 -12.78 -14.63 -19.82
N LYS A 26 -11.96 -13.62 -19.46
CA LYS A 26 -10.55 -13.81 -19.12
C LYS A 26 -10.41 -14.12 -17.63
N SER A 27 -9.67 -15.19 -17.33
CA SER A 27 -9.19 -15.47 -15.97
C SER A 27 -8.07 -14.50 -15.60
N LEU A 28 -7.91 -14.23 -14.29
CA LEU A 28 -6.92 -13.30 -13.79
C LEU A 28 -5.93 -13.99 -12.84
N THR A 29 -4.66 -13.65 -13.03
CA THR A 29 -3.60 -13.80 -12.02
C THR A 29 -3.37 -12.43 -11.41
N VAL A 30 -3.51 -12.33 -10.09
CA VAL A 30 -3.42 -11.06 -9.37
C VAL A 30 -2.12 -10.97 -8.59
N MET A 31 -1.42 -9.86 -8.77
CA MET A 31 -0.29 -9.44 -7.94
C MET A 31 -0.68 -8.34 -6.94
N GLU A 32 0.11 -8.23 -5.87
CA GLU A 32 -0.04 -7.25 -4.78
C GLU A 32 -1.40 -7.26 -4.04
N PRO A 33 -1.91 -8.42 -3.60
CA PRO A 33 -3.12 -8.48 -2.77
C PRO A 33 -2.94 -7.74 -1.43
N VAL A 34 -1.71 -7.66 -0.92
CA VAL A 34 -1.35 -7.03 0.36
C VAL A 34 -0.73 -5.62 0.22
N LYS A 35 -0.75 -5.02 -0.99
CA LYS A 35 -0.22 -3.67 -1.30
C LYS A 35 1.18 -3.40 -0.73
N GLY A 36 2.18 -4.18 -1.16
CA GLY A 36 3.56 -4.05 -0.66
C GLY A 36 3.74 -4.36 0.83
N GLY A 37 2.78 -5.06 1.45
CA GLY A 37 2.77 -5.37 2.89
C GLY A 37 1.98 -4.37 3.75
N ALA A 38 1.53 -3.26 3.18
CA ALA A 38 0.76 -2.25 3.93
C ALA A 38 -0.55 -2.79 4.51
N LEU A 39 -1.17 -3.78 3.86
CA LEU A 39 -2.41 -4.41 4.37
C LEU A 39 -2.16 -5.54 5.36
N ALA A 40 -0.90 -5.94 5.58
CA ALA A 40 -0.53 -6.83 6.68
C ALA A 40 -0.42 -6.09 8.03
N ASP A 41 -0.27 -4.77 8.00
CA ASP A 41 -0.28 -3.88 9.16
C ASP A 41 -1.04 -2.57 8.85
N PRO A 42 -2.38 -2.65 8.63
CA PRO A 42 -3.19 -1.47 8.31
C PRO A 42 -3.35 -0.56 9.54
N PRO A 43 -3.91 0.65 9.42
CA PRO A 43 -4.18 1.52 10.57
C PRO A 43 -4.97 0.82 11.68
N GLN A 44 -4.73 1.20 12.94
CA GLN A 44 -5.35 0.54 14.11
C GLN A 44 -6.87 0.44 14.01
N SER A 45 -7.55 1.49 13.51
CA SER A 45 -9.00 1.48 13.33
C SER A 45 -9.49 0.39 12.36
N VAL A 46 -8.70 0.07 11.33
CA VAL A 46 -8.96 -1.04 10.41
C VAL A 46 -8.67 -2.39 11.09
N GLN A 47 -7.58 -2.48 11.86
CA GLN A 47 -7.27 -3.70 12.62
C GLN A 47 -8.39 -4.03 13.61
N ASP A 48 -8.95 -3.02 14.28
CA ASP A 48 -10.04 -3.20 15.26
C ASP A 48 -11.32 -3.72 14.60
N ILE A 49 -11.64 -3.24 13.39
CA ILE A 49 -12.76 -3.75 12.58
C ILE A 49 -12.57 -5.24 12.28
N PHE A 50 -11.39 -5.62 11.79
CA PHE A 50 -11.11 -7.01 11.43
C PHE A 50 -11.07 -7.94 12.65
N ARG A 51 -10.40 -7.53 13.74
CA ARG A 51 -10.35 -8.32 14.98
C ARG A 51 -11.72 -8.49 15.64
N SER A 52 -12.61 -7.52 15.49
CA SER A 52 -13.99 -7.62 16.00
C SER A 52 -14.81 -8.65 15.22
N ALA A 53 -14.50 -8.86 13.94
CA ALA A 53 -15.15 -9.85 13.09
C ALA A 53 -14.56 -11.25 13.26
N ASP A 54 -13.23 -11.34 13.28
CA ASP A 54 -12.49 -12.58 13.49
C ASP A 54 -11.14 -12.25 14.18
N PRO A 55 -10.99 -12.56 15.49
CA PRO A 55 -9.78 -12.25 16.24
C PRO A 55 -8.60 -13.16 15.88
N ASP A 56 -8.85 -14.32 15.28
CA ASP A 56 -7.83 -15.30 14.93
C ASP A 56 -7.31 -15.09 13.50
N ALA A 57 -8.09 -14.41 12.65
CA ALA A 57 -7.68 -14.08 11.29
C ALA A 57 -6.55 -13.03 11.26
N SER A 58 -5.49 -13.32 10.51
CA SER A 58 -4.43 -12.35 10.25
C SER A 58 -4.92 -11.22 9.34
N MET A 59 -4.33 -10.03 9.44
CA MET A 59 -4.67 -8.90 8.55
C MET A 59 -4.40 -9.23 7.08
N ALA A 60 -3.31 -9.94 6.80
CA ALA A 60 -2.97 -10.41 5.46
C ALA A 60 -4.01 -11.38 4.89
N SER A 61 -4.62 -12.22 5.73
CA SER A 61 -5.66 -13.16 5.32
C SER A 61 -6.88 -12.45 4.73
N TRP A 62 -7.32 -11.33 5.30
CA TRP A 62 -8.42 -10.52 4.77
C TRP A 62 -8.09 -10.00 3.38
N ALA A 63 -6.87 -9.50 3.18
CA ALA A 63 -6.41 -8.97 1.90
C ALA A 63 -6.34 -10.04 0.81
N ILE A 64 -5.77 -11.21 1.13
CA ILE A 64 -5.61 -12.30 0.17
C ILE A 64 -6.94 -12.99 -0.13
N ARG A 65 -7.76 -13.26 0.90
CA ARG A 65 -9.09 -13.86 0.72
C ARG A 65 -10.05 -12.93 -0.02
N TYR A 66 -9.92 -11.61 0.13
CA TYR A 66 -10.68 -10.64 -0.68
C TYR A 66 -10.50 -10.89 -2.17
N VAL A 67 -9.25 -10.91 -2.61
CA VAL A 67 -8.92 -11.15 -4.01
C VAL A 67 -9.29 -12.58 -4.42
N ALA A 68 -8.92 -13.58 -3.62
CA ALA A 68 -9.17 -14.98 -3.95
C ALA A 68 -10.67 -15.33 -4.02
N SER A 69 -11.54 -14.55 -3.38
CA SER A 69 -12.99 -14.75 -3.41
C SER A 69 -13.67 -14.15 -4.64
N MET A 70 -12.95 -13.38 -5.46
CA MET A 70 -13.50 -12.81 -6.68
C MET A 70 -13.65 -13.87 -7.78
N ASP A 71 -14.67 -13.71 -8.62
CA ASP A 71 -14.91 -14.59 -9.76
C ASP A 71 -13.76 -14.49 -10.78
N GLY A 72 -13.37 -15.63 -11.35
CA GLY A 72 -12.34 -15.69 -12.39
C GLY A 72 -10.90 -15.53 -11.93
N ILE A 73 -10.65 -15.37 -10.63
CA ILE A 73 -9.29 -15.40 -10.09
C ILE A 73 -8.79 -16.84 -10.08
N ILE A 74 -7.68 -17.10 -10.79
CA ILE A 74 -7.06 -18.43 -10.84
C ILE A 74 -5.77 -18.48 -10.02
N THR A 75 -5.18 -17.33 -9.69
CA THR A 75 -3.94 -17.24 -8.92
C THR A 75 -3.85 -15.89 -8.21
N VAL A 76 -3.46 -15.91 -6.94
CA VAL A 76 -3.13 -14.71 -6.14
C VAL A 76 -1.69 -14.83 -5.67
N LEU A 77 -0.85 -13.84 -5.98
CA LEU A 77 0.56 -13.82 -5.58
C LEU A 77 0.69 -13.17 -4.20
N SER A 78 0.76 -13.97 -3.15
CA SER A 78 0.63 -13.51 -1.76
C SER A 78 1.80 -12.70 -1.21
N GLY A 79 3.03 -12.92 -1.69
CA GLY A 79 4.24 -12.22 -1.21
C GLY A 79 4.58 -12.51 0.27
N MET A 80 5.85 -12.78 0.57
CA MET A 80 6.30 -13.07 1.94
C MET A 80 7.81 -12.89 2.07
N SER A 81 8.26 -12.47 3.24
CA SER A 81 9.67 -12.23 3.58
C SER A 81 10.23 -13.27 4.53
N ASN A 82 9.39 -14.07 5.19
CA ASN A 82 9.81 -15.08 6.15
C ASN A 82 8.84 -16.28 6.20
N LEU A 83 9.28 -17.35 6.85
CA LEU A 83 8.50 -18.59 6.98
C LEU A 83 7.21 -18.41 7.78
N THR A 84 7.19 -17.54 8.80
CA THR A 84 5.97 -17.26 9.58
C THR A 84 4.85 -16.72 8.68
N GLN A 85 5.17 -15.79 7.78
CA GLN A 85 4.20 -15.27 6.80
C GLN A 85 3.78 -16.34 5.79
N MET A 86 4.70 -17.23 5.41
CA MET A 86 4.35 -18.38 4.55
C MET A 86 3.35 -19.30 5.23
N ASP A 87 3.61 -19.67 6.49
CA ASP A 87 2.75 -20.55 7.26
C ASP A 87 1.37 -19.92 7.51
N ASP A 88 1.33 -18.61 7.80
CA ASP A 88 0.08 -17.85 7.88
C ASP A 88 -0.69 -17.92 6.55
N ASN A 89 -0.03 -17.61 5.42
CA ASN A 89 -0.64 -17.69 4.09
C ASN A 89 -1.21 -19.08 3.77
N LEU A 90 -0.49 -20.14 4.16
CA LEU A 90 -0.94 -21.51 3.96
C LEU A 90 -2.13 -21.87 4.85
N SER A 91 -2.21 -21.32 6.07
CA SER A 91 -3.25 -21.66 7.06
C SER A 91 -4.66 -21.40 6.54
N TYR A 92 -4.87 -20.32 5.77
CA TYR A 92 -6.18 -19.95 5.23
C TYR A 92 -6.36 -20.26 3.74
N MET A 93 -5.27 -20.54 3.00
CA MET A 93 -5.35 -20.94 1.58
C MET A 93 -5.42 -22.45 1.36
N ARG A 94 -4.95 -23.27 2.33
CA ARG A 94 -5.01 -24.74 2.21
C ARG A 94 -6.47 -25.24 2.18
N ASP A 95 -7.29 -24.74 3.09
CA ASP A 95 -8.72 -25.03 3.19
C ASP A 95 -9.54 -23.78 2.86
N PHE A 96 -9.26 -23.22 1.68
CA PHE A 96 -9.80 -21.92 1.27
C PHE A 96 -11.33 -21.87 1.33
N ARG A 97 -11.83 -20.81 1.98
CA ARG A 97 -13.25 -20.46 2.03
C ARG A 97 -13.45 -19.07 1.46
N LEU A 98 -14.39 -18.98 0.52
CA LEU A 98 -14.90 -17.71 0.02
C LEU A 98 -15.35 -16.83 1.18
N LEU A 99 -15.15 -15.53 1.03
CA LEU A 99 -15.71 -14.56 1.97
C LEU A 99 -17.24 -14.61 1.90
N SER A 100 -17.85 -14.83 3.05
CA SER A 100 -19.28 -14.70 3.27
C SER A 100 -19.76 -13.26 3.09
N ASP A 101 -21.06 -13.07 2.90
CA ASP A 101 -21.68 -11.74 2.83
C ASP A 101 -21.40 -10.90 4.08
N ALA A 102 -21.25 -11.54 5.25
CA ALA A 102 -20.88 -10.86 6.49
C ALA A 102 -19.44 -10.34 6.43
N GLU A 103 -18.49 -11.19 6.02
CA GLU A 103 -17.08 -10.83 5.85
C GLU A 103 -16.90 -9.75 4.77
N GLN A 104 -17.67 -9.78 3.68
CA GLN A 104 -17.65 -8.73 2.66
C GLN A 104 -18.09 -7.36 3.23
N LYS A 105 -19.08 -7.33 4.14
CA LYS A 105 -19.47 -6.09 4.84
C LYS A 105 -18.38 -5.58 5.77
N VAL A 106 -17.63 -6.48 6.42
CA VAL A 106 -16.46 -6.11 7.25
C VAL A 106 -15.39 -5.45 6.38
N ILE A 107 -15.10 -6.00 5.21
CA ILE A 107 -14.16 -5.39 4.26
C ILE A 107 -14.66 -4.02 3.80
N ALA A 108 -15.95 -3.87 3.50
CA ALA A 108 -16.51 -2.57 3.12
C ALA A 108 -16.36 -1.53 4.25
N ALA A 109 -16.52 -1.92 5.52
CA ALA A 109 -16.25 -1.06 6.66
C ALA A 109 -14.76 -0.69 6.77
N ALA A 110 -13.86 -1.64 6.56
CA ALA A 110 -12.42 -1.39 6.51
C ALA A 110 -12.02 -0.43 5.37
N GLN A 111 -12.62 -0.59 4.18
CA GLN A 111 -12.42 0.33 3.04
C GLN A 111 -12.87 1.75 3.39
N ALA A 112 -14.05 1.90 4.00
CA ALA A 112 -14.56 3.20 4.42
C ALA A 112 -13.63 3.87 5.45
N GLU A 113 -13.06 3.08 6.37
CA GLU A 113 -12.09 3.59 7.34
C GLU A 113 -10.77 4.00 6.70
N LEU A 114 -10.28 3.23 5.72
CA LEU A 114 -9.06 3.57 4.97
C LEU A 114 -9.16 4.88 4.19
N THR A 115 -10.36 5.33 3.81
CA THR A 115 -10.52 6.63 3.13
C THR A 115 -10.18 7.83 4.02
N LYS A 116 -10.16 7.63 5.35
CA LYS A 116 -9.77 8.65 6.34
C LYS A 116 -8.26 8.74 6.54
N ASP A 117 -7.50 7.77 6.02
CA ASP A 117 -6.05 7.74 6.15
C ASP A 117 -5.40 8.58 5.04
N HIS A 118 -4.94 9.77 5.42
CA HIS A 118 -4.29 10.74 4.54
C HIS A 118 -2.79 10.50 4.30
N SER A 119 -2.22 9.42 4.86
CA SER A 119 -0.81 9.10 4.66
C SER A 119 -0.47 8.83 3.19
N ILE A 120 0.78 9.14 2.82
CA ILE A 120 1.34 8.88 1.49
C ILE A 120 1.40 7.37 1.24
N LYS A 121 0.69 6.89 0.22
CA LYS A 121 0.55 5.45 -0.11
C LYS A 121 1.75 4.88 -0.89
N CYS A 122 2.96 5.22 -0.48
CA CYS A 122 4.19 4.66 -1.05
C CYS A 122 4.41 3.22 -0.58
N THR A 123 4.75 2.32 -1.52
CA THR A 123 5.07 0.91 -1.23
C THR A 123 6.57 0.63 -1.09
N ALA A 124 7.41 1.67 -1.16
CA ALA A 124 8.86 1.57 -1.11
C ALA A 124 9.45 0.53 -2.09
N CYS A 125 9.02 0.57 -3.35
CA CYS A 125 9.56 -0.26 -4.43
C CYS A 125 10.84 0.29 -5.07
N HIS A 126 11.23 1.53 -4.73
CA HIS A 126 12.43 2.23 -5.21
C HIS A 126 12.55 2.47 -6.72
N TYR A 127 11.51 2.19 -7.52
CA TYR A 127 11.54 2.45 -8.97
C TYR A 127 11.78 3.92 -9.34
N CYS A 128 11.38 4.84 -8.46
CA CYS A 128 11.57 6.28 -8.64
C CYS A 128 12.98 6.78 -8.31
N VAL A 129 13.87 5.96 -7.75
CA VAL A 129 15.18 6.40 -7.22
C VAL A 129 16.27 6.36 -8.29
N GLU A 130 16.41 5.24 -9.01
CA GLU A 130 17.52 5.02 -9.96
C GLU A 130 17.55 6.07 -11.09
N GLY A 131 16.38 6.54 -11.50
CA GLY A 131 16.24 7.54 -12.57
C GLY A 131 16.35 8.99 -12.12
N CYS A 132 16.39 9.28 -10.82
CA CYS A 132 16.33 10.67 -10.34
C CYS A 132 17.67 11.39 -10.57
N PRO A 133 17.72 12.50 -11.34
CA PRO A 133 18.97 13.22 -11.60
C PRO A 133 19.60 13.81 -10.33
N MET A 134 18.77 14.05 -9.31
CA MET A 134 19.18 14.60 -8.01
C MET A 134 19.41 13.50 -6.96
N SER A 135 19.29 12.22 -7.33
CA SER A 135 19.48 11.09 -6.42
C SER A 135 18.64 11.20 -5.14
N ILE A 136 17.40 11.66 -5.25
CA ILE A 136 16.48 11.84 -4.11
C ILE A 136 15.99 10.48 -3.62
N ALA A 137 16.10 10.24 -2.31
CA ALA A 137 15.59 9.05 -1.63
C ALA A 137 14.08 9.16 -1.36
N ILE A 138 13.29 9.20 -2.44
CA ILE A 138 11.84 9.49 -2.40
C ILE A 138 11.07 8.54 -1.46
N PRO A 139 11.27 7.21 -1.50
CA PRO A 139 10.58 6.30 -0.57
C PRO A 139 10.87 6.59 0.90
N GLU A 140 12.14 6.86 1.24
CA GLU A 140 12.57 7.14 2.60
C GLU A 140 12.01 8.47 3.11
N ILE A 141 11.99 9.51 2.27
CA ILE A 141 11.39 10.80 2.60
C ILE A 141 9.89 10.64 2.90
N PHE A 142 9.17 9.91 2.05
CA PHE A 142 7.73 9.66 2.27
C PHE A 142 7.46 8.81 3.51
N ARG A 143 8.34 7.86 3.83
CA ARG A 143 8.28 7.11 5.09
C ARG A 143 8.39 8.05 6.29
N VAL A 144 9.38 8.94 6.30
CA VAL A 144 9.57 9.92 7.38
C VAL A 144 8.35 10.85 7.49
N LYS A 145 7.81 11.33 6.36
CA LYS A 145 6.60 12.17 6.36
C LYS A 145 5.41 11.49 7.03
N ASN A 146 5.16 10.23 6.67
CA ASN A 146 4.10 9.45 7.27
C ASN A 146 4.31 9.19 8.77
N GLU A 147 5.57 9.03 9.21
CA GLU A 147 5.89 8.85 10.63
C GLU A 147 5.68 10.12 11.44
N GLU A 148 6.04 11.28 10.89
CA GLU A 148 5.81 12.60 11.48
C GLU A 148 4.30 12.85 11.69
N GLU A 149 3.47 12.61 10.67
CA GLU A 149 2.01 12.79 10.75
C GLU A 149 1.36 11.88 11.79
N LYS A 150 1.86 10.65 11.95
CA LYS A 150 1.38 9.70 12.96
C LYS A 150 1.81 10.07 14.38
N LYS A 151 2.90 10.83 14.55
CA LYS A 151 3.43 11.21 15.86
C LYS A 151 3.74 12.72 15.92
N PRO A 152 2.73 13.59 16.03
CA PRO A 152 2.94 15.05 16.02
C PRO A 152 3.83 15.58 17.15
N SER A 153 3.98 14.83 18.25
CA SER A 153 4.85 15.17 19.39
C SER A 153 6.29 14.65 19.25
N TRP A 154 6.64 14.05 18.11
CA TRP A 154 7.97 13.50 17.85
C TRP A 154 8.89 14.55 17.24
N ASP A 155 9.82 15.05 18.05
CA ASP A 155 10.89 15.99 17.63
C ASP A 155 11.94 15.32 16.70
N GLY A 156 11.81 14.02 16.43
CA GLY A 156 12.74 13.25 15.61
C GLY A 156 12.48 13.30 14.11
N GLY A 157 11.41 13.96 13.63
CA GLY A 157 11.09 14.05 12.20
C GLY A 157 12.23 14.66 11.37
N LYS A 158 12.80 15.80 11.82
CA LYS A 158 13.96 16.45 11.19
C LYS A 158 15.21 15.57 11.23
N GLN A 159 15.46 14.90 12.35
CA GLN A 159 16.61 14.00 12.50
C GLN A 159 16.48 12.78 11.57
N ALA A 160 15.30 12.16 11.52
CA ALA A 160 15.02 11.04 10.65
C ALA A 160 15.09 11.44 9.17
N TYR A 161 14.64 12.65 8.82
CA TYR A 161 14.80 13.22 7.49
C TYR A 161 16.28 13.43 7.13
N ALA A 162 17.08 14.00 8.03
CA ALA A 162 18.52 14.19 7.83
C ALA A 162 19.25 12.85 7.62
N ILE A 163 18.85 11.81 8.35
CA ILE A 163 19.39 10.44 8.16
C ILE A 163 18.95 9.88 6.80
N ALA A 164 17.67 10.02 6.44
CA ALA A 164 17.13 9.54 5.17
C ALA A 164 17.75 10.22 3.94
N THR A 165 18.20 11.46 4.09
CA THR A 165 18.80 12.28 3.03
C THR A 165 20.34 12.35 3.10
N HIS A 166 20.97 11.59 3.99
CA HIS A 166 22.43 11.57 4.10
C HIS A 166 23.09 11.11 2.79
N ASP A 167 23.95 11.94 2.20
CA ASP A 167 24.58 11.74 0.88
C ASP A 167 23.58 11.56 -0.29
N LYS A 168 22.35 12.05 -0.15
CA LYS A 168 21.28 11.98 -1.16
C LYS A 168 20.66 13.37 -1.39
N GLY A 169 19.92 13.50 -2.49
CA GLY A 169 19.14 14.71 -2.75
C GLY A 169 18.02 14.89 -1.73
N LYS A 170 17.77 16.13 -1.34
CA LYS A 170 16.65 16.55 -0.51
C LYS A 170 15.39 16.73 -1.37
N ALA A 171 14.23 16.86 -0.72
CA ALA A 171 12.98 17.16 -1.41
C ALA A 171 13.03 18.51 -2.16
N SER A 172 13.68 19.52 -1.59
CA SER A 172 13.90 20.83 -2.21
C SER A 172 14.81 20.80 -3.43
N ASP A 173 15.63 19.76 -3.60
CA ASP A 173 16.48 19.58 -4.78
C ASP A 173 15.67 19.13 -6.01
N CYS A 174 14.38 18.78 -5.85
CA CYS A 174 13.54 18.27 -6.93
C CYS A 174 13.45 19.25 -8.13
N LEU A 175 13.86 18.78 -9.31
CA LEU A 175 13.76 19.54 -10.56
C LEU A 175 12.38 19.49 -11.23
N GLU A 176 11.40 18.84 -10.59
CA GLU A 176 10.03 18.67 -11.11
C GLU A 176 9.98 18.00 -12.51
N CYS A 177 10.93 17.11 -12.82
CA CYS A 177 11.08 16.52 -14.16
C CYS A 177 10.04 15.45 -14.54
N GLY A 178 9.25 14.95 -13.59
CA GLY A 178 8.17 13.98 -13.83
C GLY A 178 8.59 12.51 -14.01
N GLN A 179 9.88 12.20 -14.09
CA GLN A 179 10.36 10.83 -14.33
C GLN A 179 9.90 9.84 -13.26
N CYS A 180 9.93 10.24 -11.99
CA CYS A 180 9.51 9.42 -10.86
C CYS A 180 8.02 9.04 -10.93
N GLU A 181 7.16 9.97 -11.35
CA GLU A 181 5.71 9.75 -11.46
C GLU A 181 5.38 8.76 -12.59
N GLY A 182 6.12 8.86 -13.71
CA GLY A 182 5.94 7.95 -14.85
C GLY A 182 6.29 6.49 -14.56
N VAL A 183 7.13 6.22 -13.56
CA VAL A 183 7.52 4.86 -13.14
C VAL A 183 6.84 4.39 -11.85
N CYS A 184 6.05 5.25 -11.20
CA CYS A 184 5.41 4.92 -9.94
C CYS A 184 4.22 3.97 -10.16
N PRO A 185 4.27 2.72 -9.68
CA PRO A 185 3.17 1.77 -9.89
C PRO A 185 1.90 2.15 -9.11
N GLN A 186 2.05 3.01 -8.10
CA GLN A 186 0.93 3.52 -7.30
C GLN A 186 0.36 4.83 -7.83
N HIS A 187 0.89 5.34 -8.96
CA HIS A 187 0.48 6.60 -9.59
C HIS A 187 0.42 7.79 -8.62
N LEU A 188 1.41 7.85 -7.72
CA LEU A 188 1.50 8.93 -6.73
C LEU A 188 1.88 10.24 -7.44
N PRO A 189 1.31 11.38 -7.03
CA PRO A 189 1.77 12.70 -7.43
C PRO A 189 3.05 13.06 -6.68
N ILE A 190 4.14 12.35 -6.98
CA ILE A 190 5.42 12.40 -6.25
C ILE A 190 5.96 13.83 -6.14
N ILE A 191 5.84 14.65 -7.19
CA ILE A 191 6.36 16.02 -7.19
C ILE A 191 5.65 16.86 -6.13
N GLU A 192 4.32 16.83 -6.12
CA GLU A 192 3.51 17.57 -5.15
C GLU A 192 3.72 17.06 -3.73
N LEU A 193 3.87 15.74 -3.56
CA LEU A 193 4.18 15.13 -2.26
C LEU A 193 5.58 15.52 -1.76
N LEU A 194 6.57 15.63 -2.63
CA LEU A 194 7.91 16.12 -2.24
C LEU A 194 7.86 17.57 -1.77
N LYS A 195 7.04 18.43 -2.40
CA LYS A 195 6.85 19.83 -1.94
C LYS A 195 6.37 19.88 -0.49
N THR A 196 5.45 19.00 -0.07
CA THR A 196 4.99 18.95 1.33
C THR A 196 6.01 18.39 2.31
N CYS A 197 7.05 17.71 1.79
CA CYS A 197 8.15 17.16 2.60
C CYS A 197 9.26 18.18 2.88
N THR A 198 9.31 19.29 2.15
CA THR A 198 10.33 20.36 2.35
C THR A 198 10.30 20.96 3.75
N SER A 199 9.15 20.93 4.44
CA SER A 199 9.02 21.41 5.82
C SER A 199 9.89 20.64 6.84
N MET A 200 10.31 19.42 6.49
CA MET A 200 11.17 18.57 7.34
C MET A 200 12.67 18.86 7.15
N GLU A 201 13.03 19.66 6.14
CA GLU A 201 14.40 20.12 5.94
C GLU A 201 14.71 21.14 7.03
N GLY A 202 15.55 20.76 8.01
CA GLY A 202 16.07 21.70 8.98
C GLY A 202 16.77 22.88 8.28
N GLU A 203 16.79 24.04 8.94
CA GLU A 203 17.63 25.18 8.55
C GLU A 203 19.13 24.82 8.55
#